data_AF-A0A8H6RS14-F1
#
_entry.id   AF-A0A8H6RS14-F1
#
_cell.length_a   1.000
_cell.length_b   1.000
_cell.length_c   1.000
_cell.angle_alpha   90.00
_cell.angle_beta   90.00
_cell.angle_gamma   90.00
#
_symmetry.space_group_name_H-M   'P 1'
#
loop_
_entity.id
_entity.type
_entity.pdbx_description
1 polymer ?
#
loop_
_entity_poly.entity_id
_entity_poly.type
_entity_poly.pdbx_seq_one_letter_code
_entity_poly.pdbx_strand_id
1 'polypeptide(L)'
;MGYYDEDGHYHSFRHGVRRAADRILHPFESHDRRHHSHHDTVVEREEDVVVKDREVTMSAPRYDGGERSYSSRRYAGPPNTITIPCHHIRIGDLLILQGRPCQVIRITTSAQTGQHRYLGVDLFTKQLHEESSFVSNPSPSVVVQNMIGPVFKQYRVLDIRDDGRVVAMTETGDVKQGLPVLDQSSLLQRLTDSFNNGRGSVRVLVISDEGRELAVDYKVVHGSRL
;
A
#
# COMPACT_ATOMS: atom_id res chain seq x y z
N MET A 1 -13.43 29.90 0.53
CA MET A 1 -13.00 30.26 -0.83
C MET A 1 -11.91 31.31 -0.73
N GLY A 2 -10.91 31.20 -1.59
CA GLY A 2 -9.76 32.09 -1.68
C GLY A 2 -9.12 31.90 -3.06
N TYR A 3 -8.18 32.77 -3.43
CA TYR A 3 -7.49 32.74 -4.71
C TYR A 3 -5.98 32.85 -4.50
N TYR A 4 -5.21 32.43 -5.49
CA TYR A 4 -3.76 32.62 -5.53
C TYR A 4 -3.44 33.78 -6.47
N ASP A 5 -2.44 34.60 -6.11
CA ASP A 5 -1.89 35.61 -7.02
C ASP A 5 -0.87 34.98 -7.99
N GLU A 6 -0.41 35.78 -8.96
CA GLU A 6 0.56 35.34 -9.98
C GLU A 6 1.94 35.01 -9.38
N ASP A 7 2.22 35.45 -8.15
CA ASP A 7 3.42 35.13 -7.39
C ASP A 7 3.24 33.87 -6.51
N GLY A 8 2.07 33.22 -6.54
CA GLY A 8 1.78 31.97 -5.85
C GLY A 8 1.36 32.10 -4.39
N HIS A 9 1.03 33.30 -3.91
CA HIS A 9 0.56 33.53 -2.54
C HIS A 9 -0.96 33.35 -2.41
N TYR A 10 -1.40 32.64 -1.37
CA TYR A 10 -2.82 32.36 -1.11
C TYR A 10 -3.51 33.48 -0.33
N HIS A 11 -4.64 33.97 -0.86
CA HIS A 11 -5.50 34.95 -0.21
C HIS A 11 -6.90 34.38 0.08
N SER A 12 -7.32 34.45 1.36
CA SER A 12 -8.66 34.01 1.76
C SER A 12 -9.65 35.18 1.83
N PHE A 13 -10.84 35.01 1.25
CA PHE A 13 -11.90 36.03 1.27
C PHE A 13 -12.52 36.26 2.66
N ARG A 14 -12.16 35.46 3.66
CA ARG A 14 -12.76 35.52 5.01
C ARG A 14 -12.07 36.50 5.97
N HIS A 15 -10.96 37.11 5.57
CA HIS A 15 -10.20 38.00 6.45
C HIS A 15 -10.66 39.48 6.41
N GLY A 16 -11.64 39.82 5.55
CA GLY A 16 -12.10 41.20 5.34
C GLY A 16 -13.18 41.74 6.28
N VAL A 17 -13.78 40.93 7.17
CA VAL A 17 -14.98 41.35 7.97
C VAL A 17 -14.65 41.61 9.46
N ARG A 18 -13.38 41.60 9.87
CA ARG A 18 -13.00 41.77 11.29
C ARG A 18 -12.63 43.21 11.73
N ARG A 19 -12.98 44.24 10.97
CA ARG A 19 -12.78 45.64 11.37
C ARG A 19 -14.03 46.51 11.17
N ALA A 20 -15.16 46.14 11.78
CA ALA A 20 -16.33 47.01 11.87
C ALA A 20 -17.32 46.66 13.01
N ALA A 21 -16.88 46.00 14.10
CA ALA A 21 -17.77 45.62 15.21
C ALA A 21 -17.36 46.21 16.57
N ASP A 22 -16.61 47.31 16.59
CA ASP A 22 -16.32 48.11 17.78
C ASP A 22 -17.19 49.39 17.77
N ARG A 23 -18.51 49.22 17.90
CA ARG A 23 -19.44 50.25 18.38
C ARG A 23 -20.87 49.72 18.35
N ILE A 24 -21.36 49.15 19.46
CA ILE A 24 -22.71 49.40 20.02
C ILE A 24 -22.63 49.03 21.53
N LEU A 25 -22.77 50.05 22.38
CA LEU A 25 -22.96 50.00 23.84
C LEU A 25 -24.41 49.56 24.16
N HIS A 26 -24.79 48.94 25.30
CA HIS A 26 -25.13 49.55 26.61
C HIS A 26 -25.90 48.52 27.55
N PRO A 27 -26.27 48.83 28.83
CA PRO A 27 -25.98 48.02 30.04
C PRO A 27 -27.24 47.62 30.91
N PHE A 28 -27.02 47.37 32.23
CA PHE A 28 -27.91 47.17 33.43
C PHE A 28 -27.91 45.73 34.01
N GLU A 29 -27.24 45.42 35.15
CA GLU A 29 -27.65 45.53 36.59
C GLU A 29 -28.83 44.61 36.98
N SER A 30 -28.96 43.90 38.12
CA SER A 30 -28.21 43.68 39.38
C SER A 30 -29.04 42.73 40.32
N HIS A 31 -28.48 42.30 41.47
CA HIS A 31 -29.13 41.80 42.74
C HIS A 31 -29.66 40.34 42.83
N ASP A 32 -29.65 39.57 43.95
CA ASP A 32 -29.04 39.60 45.32
C ASP A 32 -29.46 38.33 46.13
N ARG A 33 -28.70 37.96 47.20
CA ARG A 33 -29.08 37.22 48.47
C ARG A 33 -29.49 35.72 48.43
N ARG A 34 -29.48 34.91 49.50
CA ARG A 34 -28.65 34.58 50.72
C ARG A 34 -29.52 33.58 51.58
N HIS A 35 -28.89 32.69 52.38
CA HIS A 35 -29.26 32.20 53.76
C HIS A 35 -29.79 30.75 54.10
N HIS A 36 -29.04 30.07 55.04
CA HIS A 36 -29.41 29.21 56.23
C HIS A 36 -29.98 27.76 56.03
N SER A 37 -29.88 26.71 56.89
CA SER A 37 -29.29 26.38 58.23
C SER A 37 -29.66 24.92 58.69
N HIS A 38 -28.74 24.19 59.38
CA HIS A 38 -28.86 23.16 60.48
C HIS A 38 -29.30 21.65 60.35
N HIS A 39 -28.46 20.79 61.00
CA HIS A 39 -28.71 19.64 61.93
C HIS A 39 -28.59 18.13 61.53
N ASP A 40 -27.44 17.54 61.91
CA ASP A 40 -27.05 16.26 62.58
C ASP A 40 -28.02 15.05 62.73
N THR A 41 -27.61 13.82 62.31
CA THR A 41 -27.24 12.64 63.15
C THR A 41 -27.05 11.29 62.37
N VAL A 42 -25.86 10.68 62.55
CA VAL A 42 -25.48 9.25 62.74
C VAL A 42 -25.67 8.16 61.64
N VAL A 43 -24.52 7.83 61.00
CA VAL A 43 -23.85 6.53 60.71
C VAL A 43 -24.66 5.33 60.17
N GLU A 44 -24.38 4.90 58.93
CA GLU A 44 -23.84 3.56 58.59
C GLU A 44 -23.04 3.65 57.27
N ARG A 45 -22.04 2.79 57.15
CA ARG A 45 -20.85 2.91 56.29
C ARG A 45 -21.00 2.05 55.03
N GLU A 46 -21.23 2.68 53.89
CA GLU A 46 -21.02 2.11 52.55
C GLU A 46 -20.21 3.11 51.72
N GLU A 47 -18.99 2.73 51.32
CA GLU A 47 -18.10 3.59 50.54
C GLU A 47 -18.48 3.52 49.04
N ASP A 48 -19.41 4.38 48.63
CA ASP A 48 -19.60 4.74 47.23
C ASP A 48 -18.47 5.69 46.78
N VAL A 49 -17.61 5.22 45.88
CA VAL A 49 -16.53 6.04 45.29
C VAL A 49 -17.15 7.04 44.31
N VAL A 50 -17.39 8.25 44.80
CA VAL A 50 -17.74 9.43 44.00
C VAL A 50 -16.57 9.77 43.05
N VAL A 51 -16.86 9.74 41.74
CA VAL A 51 -15.95 10.21 40.69
C VAL A 51 -15.70 11.70 40.89
N LYS A 52 -14.51 12.04 41.40
CA LYS A 52 -13.99 13.40 41.38
C LYS A 52 -13.48 13.68 39.98
N ASP A 53 -14.10 14.63 39.28
CA ASP A 53 -13.56 15.20 38.05
C ASP A 53 -12.17 15.78 38.34
N ARG A 54 -11.16 14.98 38.02
CA ARG A 54 -9.77 15.39 38.04
C ARG A 54 -9.50 15.93 36.65
N GLU A 55 -9.39 17.26 36.53
CA GLU A 55 -8.80 17.87 35.34
C GLU A 55 -7.42 17.27 35.12
N VAL A 56 -7.33 16.34 34.16
CA VAL A 56 -6.08 15.81 33.66
C VAL A 56 -5.59 16.83 32.62
N THR A 57 -4.70 17.72 33.02
CA THR A 57 -3.85 18.45 32.06
C THR A 57 -2.95 17.44 31.34
N MET A 58 -3.46 16.91 30.23
CA MET A 58 -2.69 16.13 29.26
C MET A 58 -1.76 17.11 28.52
N SER A 59 -0.52 17.23 28.99
CA SER A 59 0.53 17.93 28.25
C SER A 59 0.84 17.15 26.97
N ALA A 60 0.43 17.71 25.83
CA ALA A 60 0.76 17.20 24.50
C ALA A 60 2.29 17.09 24.31
N PRO A 61 2.80 16.03 23.67
CA PRO A 61 4.22 15.92 23.39
C PRO A 61 4.63 17.00 22.38
N ARG A 62 5.61 17.81 22.76
CA ARG A 62 6.21 18.82 21.88
C ARG A 62 6.95 18.09 20.76
N TYR A 63 6.44 18.20 19.53
CA TYR A 63 7.15 17.75 18.34
C TYR A 63 8.26 18.77 18.05
N ASP A 64 9.51 18.36 18.25
CA ASP A 64 10.69 19.12 17.89
C ASP A 64 10.73 19.27 16.36
N GLY A 65 10.78 20.53 15.90
CA GLY A 65 10.66 20.96 14.51
C GLY A 65 11.93 20.71 13.70
N GLY A 66 12.39 19.47 13.65
CA GLY A 66 13.42 19.05 12.72
C GLY A 66 12.81 18.82 11.33
N GLU A 67 12.95 19.80 10.43
CA GLU A 67 12.73 19.63 8.99
C GLU A 67 13.67 18.55 8.44
N ARG A 68 13.32 17.28 8.65
CA ARG A 68 13.81 16.22 7.79
C ARG A 68 13.00 16.31 6.53
N SER A 69 13.55 17.02 5.55
CA SER A 69 13.19 16.89 4.15
C SER A 69 13.33 15.40 3.79
N TYR A 70 12.26 14.63 4.00
CA TYR A 70 12.08 13.35 3.37
C TYR A 70 11.86 13.69 1.90
N SER A 71 12.98 13.89 1.19
CA SER A 71 13.06 13.63 -0.23
C SER A 71 12.30 12.34 -0.43
N SER A 72 11.11 12.46 -1.02
CA SER A 72 10.38 11.35 -1.62
C SER A 72 11.35 10.69 -2.58
N ARG A 73 12.17 9.76 -2.07
CA ARG A 73 12.76 8.72 -2.86
C ARG A 73 11.55 7.94 -3.34
N ARG A 74 11.01 8.39 -4.47
CA ARG A 74 10.34 7.47 -5.37
C ARG A 74 11.35 6.34 -5.50
N TYR A 75 11.10 5.22 -4.84
CA TYR A 75 11.79 3.99 -5.14
C TYR A 75 11.43 3.75 -6.61
N ALA A 76 12.27 4.29 -7.51
CA ALA A 76 12.34 3.82 -8.87
C ALA A 76 12.91 2.42 -8.70
N GLY A 77 12.00 1.47 -8.42
CA GLY A 77 12.34 0.07 -8.33
C GLY A 77 13.04 -0.38 -9.61
N PRO A 78 13.60 -1.59 -9.63
CA PRO A 78 14.13 -2.17 -10.85
C PRO A 78 13.17 -1.95 -12.03
N PRO A 79 13.67 -1.72 -13.26
CA PRO A 79 12.80 -1.57 -14.42
C PRO A 79 11.85 -2.78 -14.54
N ASN A 80 10.63 -2.55 -15.04
CA ASN A 80 9.57 -3.56 -15.11
C ASN A 80 9.01 -3.98 -13.73
N THR A 81 8.79 -3.02 -12.85
CA THR A 81 8.13 -3.25 -11.57
C THR A 81 6.96 -2.31 -11.34
N ILE A 82 6.03 -2.72 -10.47
CA ILE A 82 4.86 -1.94 -10.07
C ILE A 82 4.75 -1.91 -8.55
N THR A 83 4.16 -0.84 -8.03
CA THR A 83 3.84 -0.73 -6.61
C THR A 83 2.50 -1.43 -6.33
N ILE A 84 2.49 -2.31 -5.34
CA ILE A 84 1.31 -3.07 -4.92
C ILE A 84 0.99 -2.71 -3.47
N PRO A 85 -0.21 -2.20 -3.17
CA PRO A 85 -0.65 -1.97 -1.80
C PRO A 85 -0.70 -3.29 -1.01
N CYS A 86 -0.14 -3.27 0.20
CA CYS A 86 0.04 -4.48 1.01
C CYS A 86 -1.27 -5.24 1.29
N HIS A 87 -2.41 -4.56 1.34
CA HIS A 87 -3.71 -5.18 1.59
C HIS A 87 -4.20 -6.10 0.45
N HIS A 88 -3.68 -5.94 -0.77
CA HIS A 88 -3.98 -6.80 -1.91
C HIS A 88 -3.12 -8.07 -1.97
N ILE A 89 -2.03 -8.12 -1.20
CA ILE A 89 -1.04 -9.19 -1.31
C ILE A 89 -1.50 -10.43 -0.52
N ARG A 90 -1.33 -11.60 -1.12
CA ARG A 90 -1.65 -12.92 -0.56
C ARG A 90 -0.47 -13.88 -0.70
N ILE A 91 -0.55 -14.99 0.04
CA ILE A 91 0.39 -16.11 -0.11
C ILE A 91 0.21 -16.68 -1.52
N GLY A 92 1.31 -16.91 -2.22
CA GLY A 92 1.34 -17.33 -3.61
C GLY A 92 1.60 -16.19 -4.60
N ASP A 93 1.42 -14.94 -4.20
CA ASP A 93 1.69 -13.78 -5.06
C ASP A 93 3.18 -13.62 -5.34
N LEU A 94 3.51 -12.90 -6.42
CA LEU A 94 4.88 -12.62 -6.84
C LEU A 94 5.26 -11.20 -6.44
N LEU A 95 6.34 -11.07 -5.65
CA LEU A 95 6.92 -9.80 -5.23
C LEU A 95 8.39 -9.73 -5.59
N ILE A 96 8.93 -8.52 -5.65
CA ILE A 96 10.36 -8.29 -5.66
C ILE A 96 10.83 -8.23 -4.21
N LEU A 97 11.64 -9.21 -3.80
CA LEU A 97 12.28 -9.27 -2.49
C LEU A 97 13.81 -9.19 -2.69
N GLN A 98 14.46 -8.21 -2.06
CA GLN A 98 15.89 -7.96 -2.17
C GLN A 98 16.36 -7.84 -3.63
N GLY A 99 15.52 -7.23 -4.47
CA GLY A 99 15.77 -7.03 -5.90
C GLY A 99 15.44 -8.23 -6.79
N ARG A 100 14.94 -9.35 -6.24
CA ARG A 100 14.69 -10.58 -7.00
C ARG A 100 13.22 -10.99 -6.99
N PRO A 101 12.69 -11.58 -8.09
CA PRO A 101 11.30 -12.01 -8.14
C PRO A 101 11.10 -13.30 -7.32
N CYS A 102 10.28 -13.20 -6.28
CA CYS A 102 10.00 -14.28 -5.34
C CYS A 102 8.50 -14.55 -5.22
N GLN A 103 8.16 -15.82 -5.03
CA GLN A 103 6.81 -16.24 -4.64
C GLN A 103 6.65 -16.15 -3.12
N VAL A 104 5.65 -15.39 -2.66
CA VAL A 104 5.37 -15.20 -1.24
C VAL A 104 4.88 -16.51 -0.63
N ILE A 105 5.56 -16.97 0.43
CA ILE A 105 5.17 -18.17 1.17
C ILE A 105 4.67 -17.84 2.59
N ARG A 106 5.01 -16.66 3.12
CA ARG A 106 4.59 -16.22 4.45
C ARG A 106 4.55 -14.70 4.54
N ILE A 107 3.53 -14.20 5.23
CA ILE A 107 3.34 -12.78 5.55
C ILE A 107 3.29 -12.64 7.07
N THR A 108 4.09 -11.75 7.62
CA THR A 108 4.09 -11.41 9.06
C THR A 108 4.04 -9.90 9.24
N THR A 109 3.79 -9.44 10.45
CA THR A 109 3.84 -8.02 10.79
C THR A 109 4.91 -7.79 11.85
N SER A 110 5.78 -6.81 11.62
CA SER A 110 6.80 -6.41 12.58
C SER A 110 6.16 -5.75 13.79
N ALA A 111 6.36 -6.31 14.98
CA ALA A 111 5.83 -5.75 16.22
C ALA A 111 6.40 -4.37 16.55
N GLN A 112 7.63 -4.07 16.12
CA GLN A 112 8.30 -2.80 16.39
C GLN A 112 7.86 -1.67 15.46
N THR A 113 7.62 -1.98 14.18
CA THR A 113 7.39 -0.97 13.12
C THR A 113 5.98 -0.98 12.55
N GLY A 114 5.18 -2.02 12.83
CA GLY A 114 3.87 -2.24 12.21
C GLY A 114 3.93 -2.54 10.71
N GLN A 115 5.12 -2.71 10.13
CA GLN A 115 5.30 -3.02 8.71
C GLN A 115 5.07 -4.50 8.44
N HIS A 116 4.53 -4.82 7.28
CA HIS A 116 4.46 -6.19 6.80
C HIS A 116 5.86 -6.68 6.43
N ARG A 117 6.13 -7.94 6.72
CA ARG A 117 7.37 -8.65 6.36
C ARG A 117 6.97 -9.87 5.54
N TYR A 118 7.54 -9.95 4.34
CA TYR A 118 7.26 -10.98 3.36
C TYR A 118 8.46 -11.90 3.26
N LEU A 119 8.22 -13.19 3.45
CA LEU A 119 9.18 -14.25 3.15
C LEU A 119 8.74 -14.92 1.86
N GLY A 120 9.63 -15.02 0.89
CA GLY A 120 9.37 -15.63 -0.40
C GLY A 120 10.51 -16.51 -0.89
N VAL A 121 10.18 -17.37 -1.87
CA VAL A 121 11.13 -18.24 -2.56
C VAL A 121 11.45 -17.63 -3.92
N ASP A 122 12.72 -17.42 -4.21
CA ASP A 122 13.17 -16.94 -5.52
C ASP A 122 12.77 -17.88 -6.65
N LEU A 123 12.23 -17.32 -7.74
CA LEU A 123 11.74 -18.13 -8.86
C LEU A 123 12.86 -18.86 -9.61
N PHE A 124 14.09 -18.33 -9.61
CA PHE A 124 15.22 -18.86 -10.37
C PHE A 124 16.19 -19.70 -9.51
N THR A 125 16.62 -19.18 -8.35
CA THR A 125 17.60 -19.84 -7.48
C THR A 125 16.97 -20.71 -6.41
N LYS A 126 15.66 -20.60 -6.19
CA LYS A 126 14.91 -21.29 -5.13
C LYS A 126 15.39 -20.95 -3.71
N GLN A 127 16.13 -19.86 -3.54
CA GLN A 127 16.58 -19.37 -2.23
C GLN A 127 15.48 -18.58 -1.53
N LEU A 128 15.52 -18.54 -0.20
CA LEU A 128 14.60 -17.74 0.61
C LEU A 128 15.09 -16.30 0.72
N HIS A 129 14.19 -15.36 0.46
CA HIS A 129 14.43 -13.93 0.64
C HIS A 129 13.34 -13.33 1.53
N GLU A 130 13.75 -12.35 2.34
CA GLU A 130 12.85 -11.62 3.24
C GLU A 130 13.01 -10.12 3.04
N GLU A 131 11.88 -9.40 2.92
CA GLU A 131 11.86 -7.95 2.85
C GLU A 131 10.61 -7.38 3.56
N SER A 132 10.77 -6.17 4.12
CA SER A 132 9.67 -5.44 4.77
C SER A 132 9.03 -4.44 3.82
N SER A 133 7.71 -4.26 3.95
CA SER A 133 6.96 -3.23 3.24
C SER A 133 7.49 -1.84 3.56
N PHE A 134 7.42 -0.94 2.60
CA PHE A 134 7.73 0.47 2.81
C PHE A 134 6.43 1.28 2.95
N VAL A 135 6.52 2.37 3.72
CA VAL A 135 5.40 3.30 3.96
C VAL A 135 5.57 4.51 3.06
N SER A 136 4.46 4.97 2.48
CA SER A 136 4.41 6.19 1.68
C SER A 136 3.19 7.04 2.05
N ASN A 137 3.36 8.36 1.98
CA ASN A 137 2.33 9.33 2.34
C ASN A 137 1.99 10.19 1.11
N PRO A 138 1.15 9.73 0.18
CA PRO A 138 0.88 10.45 -1.06
C PRO A 138 0.09 11.75 -0.86
N SER A 139 -0.60 11.90 0.27
CA SER A 139 -1.41 13.07 0.62
C SER A 139 -1.47 13.21 2.15
N PRO A 140 -1.72 14.40 2.72
CA PRO A 140 -1.94 14.55 4.16
C PRO A 140 -2.96 13.54 4.70
N SER A 141 -2.65 12.92 5.83
CA SER A 141 -3.47 11.89 6.49
C SER A 141 -3.67 10.58 5.72
N VAL A 142 -3.04 10.41 4.55
CA VAL A 142 -3.07 9.16 3.79
C VAL A 142 -1.76 8.43 4.00
N VAL A 143 -1.82 7.25 4.62
CA VAL A 143 -0.67 6.37 4.84
C VAL A 143 -0.91 5.07 4.10
N VAL A 144 0.00 4.70 3.20
CA VAL A 144 -0.10 3.47 2.42
C VAL A 144 1.18 2.66 2.60
N GLN A 145 1.02 1.40 3.02
CA GLN A 145 2.08 0.40 2.98
C GLN A 145 2.04 -0.32 1.65
N ASN A 146 3.21 -0.43 1.02
CA ASN A 146 3.35 -1.01 -0.30
C ASN A 146 4.51 -2.00 -0.34
N MET A 147 4.45 -2.89 -1.33
CA MET A 147 5.57 -3.68 -1.83
C MET A 147 5.73 -3.44 -3.32
N ILE A 148 6.83 -3.96 -3.87
CA ILE A 148 7.09 -3.95 -5.30
C ILE A 148 6.75 -5.34 -5.87
N GLY A 149 6.00 -5.36 -6.98
CA GLY A 149 5.73 -6.58 -7.76
C GLY A 149 6.35 -6.51 -9.16
N PRO A 150 6.61 -7.65 -9.80
CA PRO A 150 7.11 -7.70 -11.16
C PRO A 150 6.03 -7.32 -12.18
N VAL A 151 6.43 -6.70 -13.30
CA VAL A 151 5.62 -6.57 -14.50
C VAL A 151 5.86 -7.79 -15.39
N PHE A 152 4.78 -8.44 -15.79
CA PHE A 152 4.83 -9.59 -16.70
C PHE A 152 4.86 -9.12 -18.14
N LYS A 153 5.83 -9.61 -18.91
CA LYS A 153 5.81 -9.53 -20.37
C LYS A 153 4.87 -10.59 -20.92
N GLN A 154 4.27 -10.33 -22.07
CA GLN A 154 3.34 -11.26 -22.70
C GLN A 154 3.91 -11.77 -24.01
N TYR A 155 4.21 -13.06 -24.09
CA TYR A 155 4.72 -13.67 -25.32
C TYR A 155 3.67 -14.60 -25.93
N ARG A 156 3.51 -14.56 -27.26
CA ARG A 156 2.63 -15.45 -28.01
C ARG A 156 3.27 -16.83 -28.10
N VAL A 157 2.56 -17.86 -27.64
CA VAL A 157 3.01 -19.25 -27.81
C VAL A 157 2.88 -19.63 -29.29
N LEU A 158 3.99 -20.09 -29.86
CA LEU A 158 4.07 -20.61 -31.22
C LEU A 158 4.04 -22.14 -31.21
N ASP A 159 4.77 -22.75 -30.28
CA ASP A 159 4.88 -24.20 -30.13
C ASP A 159 5.29 -24.59 -28.70
N ILE A 160 5.04 -25.84 -28.33
CA ILE A 160 5.49 -26.44 -27.06
C ILE A 160 6.24 -27.72 -27.42
N ARG A 161 7.51 -27.76 -27.07
CA ARG A 161 8.40 -28.89 -27.40
C ARG A 161 8.16 -30.08 -26.46
N ASP A 162 8.58 -31.26 -26.89
CA ASP A 162 8.49 -32.50 -26.11
C ASP A 162 9.28 -32.44 -24.78
N ASP A 163 10.30 -31.59 -24.70
CA ASP A 163 11.09 -31.35 -23.47
C ASP A 163 10.41 -30.35 -22.51
N GLY A 164 9.18 -29.92 -22.81
CA GLY A 164 8.39 -28.99 -21.98
C GLY A 164 8.80 -27.53 -22.12
N ARG A 165 9.73 -27.19 -23.03
CA ARG A 165 10.10 -25.79 -23.31
C ARG A 165 9.14 -25.16 -24.29
N VAL A 166 8.89 -23.87 -24.11
CA VAL A 166 7.97 -23.11 -24.95
C VAL A 166 8.74 -22.34 -26.01
N VAL A 167 8.27 -22.44 -27.25
CA VAL A 167 8.64 -21.53 -28.33
C VAL A 167 7.65 -20.38 -28.34
N ALA A 168 8.12 -19.17 -28.09
CA ALA A 168 7.26 -18.00 -27.96
C ALA A 168 7.79 -16.80 -28.75
N MET A 169 6.88 -15.96 -29.24
CA MET A 169 7.19 -14.72 -29.93
C MET A 169 6.91 -13.51 -29.03
N THR A 170 7.86 -12.59 -28.93
CA THR A 170 7.69 -11.33 -28.21
C THR A 170 6.77 -10.37 -28.98
N GLU A 171 6.38 -9.27 -28.35
CA GLU A 171 5.63 -8.19 -29.02
C GLU A 171 6.44 -7.52 -30.15
N THR A 172 7.78 -7.54 -30.06
CA THR A 172 8.70 -7.02 -31.09
C THR A 172 8.87 -7.95 -32.29
N GLY A 173 8.35 -9.18 -32.21
CA GLY A 173 8.50 -10.21 -33.26
C GLY A 173 9.69 -11.15 -33.07
N ASP A 174 10.48 -10.98 -32.00
CA ASP A 174 11.60 -11.88 -31.70
C ASP A 174 11.09 -13.25 -31.23
N VAL A 175 11.71 -14.33 -31.70
CA VAL A 175 11.32 -15.70 -31.35
C VAL A 175 12.27 -16.28 -30.31
N LYS A 176 11.72 -16.66 -29.15
CA LYS A 176 12.36 -17.37 -28.06
C LYS A 176 12.16 -18.88 -28.27
N GLN A 177 13.23 -19.62 -28.52
CA GLN A 177 13.18 -21.05 -28.92
C GLN A 177 13.17 -22.06 -27.76
N GLY A 178 13.23 -21.60 -26.52
CA GLY A 178 13.43 -22.50 -25.38
C GLY A 178 13.11 -21.86 -24.03
N LEU A 179 12.01 -21.09 -23.98
CA LEU A 179 11.55 -20.42 -22.77
C LEU A 179 11.16 -21.47 -21.73
N PRO A 180 11.83 -21.50 -20.55
CA PRO A 180 11.45 -22.43 -19.50
C PRO A 180 10.10 -22.03 -18.89
N VAL A 181 9.38 -23.03 -18.41
CA VAL A 181 8.10 -22.87 -17.72
C VAL A 181 8.29 -23.19 -16.25
N LEU A 182 7.66 -22.40 -15.39
CA LEU A 182 7.65 -22.62 -13.95
C LEU A 182 7.00 -23.98 -13.63
N ASP A 183 7.75 -24.85 -12.96
CA ASP A 183 7.29 -26.19 -12.56
C ASP A 183 6.47 -26.12 -11.27
N GLN A 184 5.30 -25.48 -11.33
CA GLN A 184 4.36 -25.36 -10.22
C GLN A 184 2.93 -25.44 -10.73
N SER A 185 2.01 -25.93 -9.88
CA SER A 185 0.56 -25.91 -10.14
C SER A 185 0.17 -26.50 -11.51
N SER A 186 0.88 -27.56 -11.92
CA SER A 186 0.73 -28.25 -13.22
C SER A 186 0.65 -27.28 -14.41
N LEU A 187 1.40 -26.17 -14.34
CA LEU A 187 1.34 -25.07 -15.31
C LEU A 187 1.59 -25.55 -16.75
N LEU A 188 2.62 -26.38 -16.95
CA LEU A 188 2.95 -26.90 -18.27
C LEU A 188 1.80 -27.72 -18.87
N GLN A 189 1.19 -28.61 -18.09
CA GLN A 189 0.06 -29.43 -18.56
C GLN A 189 -1.13 -28.55 -18.95
N ARG A 190 -1.54 -27.63 -18.06
CA ARG A 190 -2.65 -26.70 -18.33
C ARG A 190 -2.39 -25.81 -19.54
N LEU A 191 -1.14 -25.38 -19.72
CA LEU A 191 -0.69 -24.60 -20.85
C LEU A 191 -0.82 -25.41 -22.16
N THR A 192 -0.34 -26.65 -22.17
CA THR A 192 -0.43 -27.56 -23.31
C THR A 192 -1.88 -27.84 -23.70
N ASP A 193 -2.75 -28.12 -22.74
CA ASP A 193 -4.18 -28.34 -22.99
C ASP A 193 -4.83 -27.11 -23.62
N SER A 194 -4.54 -25.92 -23.08
CA SER A 194 -5.06 -24.66 -23.62
C SER A 194 -4.51 -24.35 -25.01
N PHE A 195 -3.25 -24.67 -25.27
CA PHE A 195 -2.62 -24.48 -26.57
C PHE A 195 -3.22 -25.41 -27.64
N ASN A 196 -3.48 -26.67 -27.30
CA ASN A 196 -4.11 -27.64 -28.19
C ASN A 196 -5.55 -27.26 -28.54
N ASN A 197 -6.29 -26.67 -27.59
CA ASN A 197 -7.68 -26.23 -27.79
C ASN A 197 -7.82 -24.90 -28.53
N GLY A 198 -6.75 -24.11 -28.63
CA GLY A 198 -6.83 -22.73 -29.10
C GLY A 198 -5.49 -22.15 -29.54
N ARG A 199 -4.83 -22.81 -30.50
CA ARG A 199 -3.53 -22.39 -31.05
C ARG A 199 -3.55 -20.91 -31.43
N GLY A 200 -2.53 -20.16 -31.03
CA GLY A 200 -2.40 -18.73 -31.32
C GLY A 200 -3.17 -17.78 -30.40
N SER A 201 -4.17 -18.25 -29.64
CA SER A 201 -4.88 -17.45 -28.63
C SER A 201 -4.12 -17.38 -27.28
N VAL A 202 -3.19 -18.29 -27.05
CA VAL A 202 -2.45 -18.40 -25.79
C VAL A 202 -1.32 -17.36 -25.73
N ARG A 203 -1.21 -16.68 -24.59
CA ARG A 203 -0.09 -15.80 -24.21
C ARG A 203 0.49 -16.28 -22.89
N VAL A 204 1.79 -16.52 -22.85
CA VAL A 204 2.50 -16.79 -21.59
C VAL A 204 2.91 -15.47 -20.92
N LEU A 205 2.77 -15.43 -19.60
CA LEU A 205 3.23 -14.33 -18.75
C LEU A 205 4.67 -14.64 -18.32
N VAL A 206 5.58 -13.73 -18.63
CA VAL A 206 7.03 -13.94 -18.50
C VAL A 206 7.62 -12.92 -17.54
N ILE A 207 8.39 -13.42 -16.57
CA ILE A 207 9.28 -12.61 -15.75
C ILE A 207 10.67 -12.64 -16.36
N SER A 208 11.33 -11.48 -16.38
CA SER A 208 12.72 -11.33 -16.78
C SER A 208 13.56 -10.81 -15.62
N ASP A 209 14.64 -11.50 -15.31
CA ASP A 209 15.56 -11.20 -14.21
C ASP A 209 17.00 -11.41 -14.70
N GLU A 210 17.78 -10.33 -14.79
CA GLU A 210 19.20 -10.35 -15.21
C GLU A 210 19.46 -11.15 -16.52
N GLY A 211 18.57 -11.00 -17.51
CA GLY A 211 18.68 -11.68 -18.81
C GLY A 211 18.14 -13.11 -18.82
N ARG A 212 17.75 -13.68 -17.67
CA ARG A 212 16.98 -14.91 -17.59
C ARG A 212 15.50 -14.61 -17.78
N GLU A 213 14.79 -15.53 -18.42
CA GLU A 213 13.34 -15.43 -18.64
C GLU A 213 12.67 -16.72 -18.17
N LEU A 214 11.49 -16.59 -17.56
CA LEU A 214 10.70 -17.71 -17.06
C LEU A 214 9.21 -17.43 -17.31
N ALA A 215 8.52 -18.37 -17.95
CA ALA A 215 7.06 -18.34 -18.04
C ALA A 215 6.46 -18.78 -16.70
N VAL A 216 5.73 -17.89 -16.05
CA VAL A 216 5.20 -18.09 -14.69
C VAL A 216 3.69 -18.31 -14.67
N ASP A 217 3.00 -17.91 -15.74
CA ASP A 217 1.58 -18.20 -15.92
C ASP A 217 1.20 -18.05 -17.40
N TYR A 218 -0.07 -18.26 -17.76
CA TYR A 218 -0.59 -17.98 -19.10
C TYR A 218 -2.01 -17.40 -19.06
N LYS A 219 -2.40 -16.78 -20.16
CA LYS A 219 -3.79 -16.36 -20.41
C LYS A 219 -4.23 -16.70 -21.83
N VAL A 220 -5.52 -16.89 -22.00
CA VAL A 220 -6.16 -17.13 -23.29
C VAL A 220 -6.81 -15.82 -23.77
N VAL A 221 -6.38 -15.33 -24.93
CA VAL A 221 -6.89 -14.11 -25.55
C VAL A 221 -7.97 -14.48 -26.58
N HIS A 222 -9.22 -14.22 -26.23
CA HIS A 222 -10.37 -14.46 -27.11
C HIS A 222 -10.42 -13.38 -28.20
N GLY A 223 -10.38 -13.76 -29.48
CA GLY A 223 -10.51 -12.83 -30.61
C GLY A 223 -9.46 -12.94 -31.71
N SER A 224 -8.41 -13.76 -31.55
CA SER A 224 -7.41 -14.00 -32.60
C SER A 224 -7.69 -15.30 -33.35
N ARG A 225 -8.85 -15.41 -34.02
CA ARG A 225 -9.03 -16.40 -35.10
C ARG A 225 -8.48 -15.77 -36.36
N LEU A 226 -7.21 -16.05 -36.66
CA LEU A 226 -6.66 -15.92 -38.00
C LEU A 226 -6.88 -17.25 -38.71
#